data_AF-A0A3A0B2C6-F1
#
_entry.id   AF-A0A3A0B2C6-F1
#
_cell.length_a   1.000
_cell.length_b   1.000
_cell.length_c   1.000
_cell.angle_alpha   90.00
_cell.angle_beta   90.00
_cell.angle_gamma   90.00
#
_symmetry.space_group_name_H-M   'P 1'
#
loop_
_entity.id
_entity.type
_entity.pdbx_description
1 polymer ?
#
loop_
_entity_poly.entity_id
_entity_poly.type
_entity_poly.pdbx_seq_one_letter_code
_entity_poly.pdbx_strand_id
1 'polypeptide(L)'
;MCGVTARAPRTLRKTAAACIAVVLFVGMLPAPATQAADVSLDVSARDALGRTWKRTDKPVAAGKITRTWMWGPALTGVVSEPAQDAPGGMRDVQYFDKSRMEVSSDPRANPGNIWFITNGLLAREMVTGRIQLGPDTFEARSPAGINIAGDPDDPNGATYASFAGHLADAAASDGATITRRISRDGKLSDDPALAAFGVTAAYRVQAPGLDHQVANVFWRFMTTAGLVYEDGLYRTEPLFENPFYAT
;
A
#
# COMPACT_ATOMS: atom_id res chain seq x y z
N MET A 1 -3.57 -65.07 95.81
CA MET A 1 -4.41 -64.33 96.77
C MET A 1 -4.54 -62.90 96.28
N CYS A 2 -5.78 -62.41 96.08
CA CYS A 2 -6.22 -61.02 95.80
C CYS A 2 -5.59 -60.30 94.58
N GLY A 3 -6.27 -59.51 93.75
CA GLY A 3 -7.64 -58.99 93.63
C GLY A 3 -7.69 -58.21 92.30
N VAL A 4 -8.76 -58.31 91.51
CA VAL A 4 -9.87 -57.34 91.40
C VAL A 4 -9.57 -56.10 90.51
N THR A 5 -10.23 -56.08 89.34
CA THR A 5 -10.74 -54.93 88.52
C THR A 5 -9.74 -53.96 87.85
N ALA A 6 -9.94 -53.39 86.67
CA ALA A 6 -11.18 -52.93 86.03
C ALA A 6 -11.10 -52.87 84.48
N ARG A 7 -12.29 -52.68 83.90
CA ARG A 7 -12.73 -52.73 82.49
C ARG A 7 -12.43 -51.43 81.72
N ALA A 8 -12.10 -51.52 80.43
CA ALA A 8 -12.74 -50.75 79.35
C ALA A 8 -12.30 -51.26 77.95
N PRO A 9 -13.22 -51.46 76.99
CA PRO A 9 -12.90 -52.05 75.70
C PRO A 9 -12.68 -50.97 74.63
N ARG A 10 -11.85 -51.23 73.61
CA ARG A 10 -12.02 -50.63 72.28
C ARG A 10 -11.22 -51.38 71.20
N THR A 11 -11.95 -52.31 70.57
CA THR A 11 -12.00 -52.63 69.13
C THR A 11 -10.71 -52.58 68.32
N LEU A 12 -10.28 -53.78 67.94
CA LEU A 12 -9.36 -54.11 66.85
C LEU A 12 -9.97 -53.72 65.49
N ARG A 13 -9.28 -52.90 64.69
CA ARG A 13 -9.34 -52.99 63.22
C ARG A 13 -7.98 -52.64 62.61
N LYS A 14 -7.32 -53.68 62.12
CA LYS A 14 -6.28 -53.64 61.08
C LYS A 14 -6.91 -53.07 59.81
N THR A 15 -6.21 -52.21 59.06
CA THR A 15 -6.01 -52.37 57.60
C THR A 15 -5.21 -51.23 56.98
N ALA A 16 -4.18 -51.63 56.25
CA ALA A 16 -3.71 -51.12 54.95
C ALA A 16 -3.29 -49.64 54.83
N ALA A 17 -1.97 -49.47 54.71
CA ALA A 17 -1.37 -48.32 54.04
C ALA A 17 -1.79 -48.31 52.55
N ALA A 18 -2.50 -47.26 52.14
CA ALA A 18 -2.80 -46.99 50.75
C ALA A 18 -1.80 -45.96 50.21
N CYS A 19 -0.96 -46.38 49.26
CA CYS A 19 -0.14 -45.50 48.44
C CYS A 19 -1.06 -44.63 47.56
N ILE A 20 -1.10 -43.33 47.82
CA ILE A 20 -1.78 -42.36 46.96
C ILE A 20 -0.86 -42.08 45.77
N ALA A 21 -1.17 -42.68 44.61
CA ALA A 21 -0.64 -42.24 43.33
C ALA A 21 -1.38 -40.96 42.91
N VAL A 22 -0.72 -39.81 43.03
CA VAL A 22 -1.21 -38.54 42.47
C VAL A 22 -1.00 -38.61 40.96
N VAL A 23 -2.07 -38.88 40.22
CA VAL A 23 -2.10 -38.72 38.76
C VAL A 23 -2.27 -37.21 38.48
N LEU A 24 -1.20 -36.56 38.07
CA LEU A 24 -1.22 -35.19 37.54
C LEU A 24 -1.95 -35.20 36.18
N PHE A 25 -3.25 -34.88 36.21
CA PHE A 25 -4.00 -34.54 35.01
C PHE A 25 -3.55 -33.13 34.55
N VAL A 26 -2.55 -33.06 33.67
CA VAL A 26 -2.26 -31.83 32.94
C VAL A 26 -3.39 -31.63 31.94
N GLY A 27 -4.36 -30.81 32.30
CA GLY A 27 -5.41 -30.36 31.38
C GLY A 27 -4.75 -29.61 30.23
N MET A 28 -4.72 -30.22 29.05
CA MET A 28 -4.34 -29.58 27.80
C MET A 28 -5.46 -28.60 27.46
N LEU A 29 -5.30 -27.34 27.89
CA LEU A 29 -6.19 -26.25 27.50
C LEU A 29 -6.19 -26.16 25.96
N PRO A 30 -7.35 -26.23 25.29
CA PRO A 30 -7.39 -25.95 23.86
C PRO A 30 -6.90 -24.52 23.65
N ALA A 31 -5.82 -24.37 22.89
CA ALA A 31 -5.39 -23.07 22.42
C ALA A 31 -6.59 -22.44 21.67
N PRO A 32 -6.90 -21.15 21.88
CA PRO A 32 -7.91 -20.49 21.08
C PRO A 32 -7.45 -20.59 19.62
N ALA A 33 -8.23 -21.29 18.81
CA ALA A 33 -8.05 -21.28 17.37
C ALA A 33 -8.24 -19.82 16.94
N THR A 34 -7.15 -19.14 16.58
CA THR A 34 -7.22 -17.85 15.92
C THR A 34 -7.88 -18.13 14.57
N GLN A 35 -9.19 -17.90 14.48
CA GLN A 35 -9.85 -17.81 13.19
C GLN A 35 -9.16 -16.67 12.45
N ALA A 36 -8.37 -17.03 11.43
CA ALA A 36 -8.03 -16.08 10.40
C ALA A 36 -9.37 -15.57 9.86
N ALA A 37 -9.71 -14.33 10.20
CA ALA A 37 -10.84 -13.69 9.56
C ALA A 37 -10.53 -13.68 8.07
N ASP A 38 -11.32 -14.40 7.27
CA ASP A 38 -11.37 -14.13 5.84
C ASP A 38 -11.82 -12.68 5.73
N VAL A 39 -10.87 -11.77 5.47
CA VAL A 39 -11.16 -10.37 5.16
C VAL A 39 -11.75 -10.37 3.76
N SER A 40 -13.02 -10.77 3.66
CA SER A 40 -13.78 -10.54 2.45
C SER A 40 -13.96 -9.03 2.33
N LEU A 41 -13.27 -8.42 1.36
CA LEU A 41 -13.48 -7.01 1.01
C LEU A 41 -14.97 -6.66 1.01
N ASP A 42 -15.30 -5.48 1.49
CA ASP A 42 -16.64 -4.95 1.27
C ASP A 42 -16.90 -4.86 -0.26
N VAL A 43 -18.13 -5.17 -0.67
CA VAL A 43 -18.59 -5.00 -2.06
C VAL A 43 -18.34 -3.57 -2.52
N SER A 44 -18.54 -2.58 -1.63
CA SER A 44 -18.29 -1.17 -1.94
C SER A 44 -16.83 -0.89 -2.34
N ALA A 45 -15.87 -1.56 -1.68
CA ALA A 45 -14.44 -1.41 -1.96
C ALA A 45 -14.04 -2.08 -3.27
N ARG A 46 -14.54 -3.29 -3.54
CA ARG A 46 -14.34 -3.96 -4.85
C ARG A 46 -14.92 -3.12 -5.98
N ASP A 47 -16.11 -2.56 -5.77
CA ASP A 47 -16.75 -1.71 -6.76
C ASP A 47 -15.97 -0.41 -6.97
N ALA A 48 -15.42 0.19 -5.91
CA ALA A 48 -14.59 1.39 -6.00
C ALA A 48 -13.31 1.14 -6.82
N LEU A 49 -12.55 0.09 -6.50
CA LEU A 49 -11.37 -0.35 -7.28
C LEU A 49 -11.74 -0.53 -8.76
N GLY A 50 -12.83 -1.24 -9.01
CA GLY A 50 -13.35 -1.47 -10.35
C GLY A 50 -13.76 -0.19 -11.07
N ARG A 51 -14.41 0.77 -10.39
CA ARG A 51 -14.78 2.08 -10.95
C ARG A 51 -13.54 2.88 -11.31
N THR A 52 -12.56 2.97 -10.41
CA THR A 52 -11.31 3.71 -10.62
C THR A 52 -10.56 3.19 -11.85
N TRP A 53 -10.38 1.87 -11.97
CA TRP A 53 -9.73 1.28 -13.14
C TRP A 53 -10.56 1.49 -14.42
N LYS A 54 -11.87 1.23 -14.35
CA LYS A 54 -12.75 1.32 -15.53
C LYS A 54 -12.77 2.72 -16.11
N ARG A 55 -12.75 3.77 -15.28
CA ARG A 55 -12.81 5.17 -15.75
C ARG A 55 -11.87 5.41 -16.92
N THR A 56 -10.59 5.11 -16.75
CA THR A 56 -9.55 5.50 -17.70
C THR A 56 -9.09 4.35 -18.58
N ASP A 57 -9.07 3.12 -18.06
CA ASP A 57 -8.42 1.99 -18.72
C ASP A 57 -9.39 1.03 -19.42
N LYS A 58 -10.69 1.02 -19.07
CA LYS A 58 -11.68 0.24 -19.83
C LYS A 58 -11.80 0.68 -21.29
N PRO A 59 -11.82 1.99 -21.65
CA PRO A 59 -11.84 2.40 -23.06
C PRO A 59 -10.63 1.89 -23.86
N VAL A 60 -9.46 1.84 -23.23
CA VAL A 60 -8.23 1.28 -23.83
C VAL A 60 -8.36 -0.23 -23.99
N ALA A 61 -8.72 -0.95 -22.92
CA ALA A 61 -8.92 -2.40 -22.93
C ALA A 61 -9.97 -2.87 -23.94
N ALA A 62 -11.03 -2.07 -24.14
CA ALA A 62 -12.11 -2.36 -25.08
C ALA A 62 -11.81 -1.91 -26.52
N GLY A 63 -10.61 -1.38 -26.80
CA GLY A 63 -10.23 -0.89 -28.13
C GLY A 63 -11.06 0.30 -28.61
N LYS A 64 -11.67 1.07 -27.70
CA LYS A 64 -12.49 2.24 -28.02
C LYS A 64 -11.66 3.50 -28.26
N ILE A 65 -10.43 3.52 -27.74
CA ILE A 65 -9.46 4.59 -27.92
C ILE A 65 -8.04 4.02 -27.94
N THR A 66 -7.14 4.64 -28.70
CA THR A 66 -5.71 4.32 -28.67
C THR A 66 -4.99 5.36 -27.83
N ARG A 67 -4.65 5.02 -26.58
CA ARG A 67 -3.81 5.82 -25.66
C ARG A 67 -3.09 4.88 -24.68
N THR A 68 -2.07 5.38 -23.98
CA THR A 68 -1.40 4.62 -22.90
C THR A 68 -2.35 4.24 -21.75
N TRP A 69 -2.00 3.22 -20.99
CA TRP A 69 -2.69 2.84 -19.74
C TRP A 69 -2.38 3.83 -18.61
N MET A 70 -3.34 4.11 -17.73
CA MET A 70 -3.06 4.81 -16.47
C MET A 70 -2.60 3.84 -15.39
N TRP A 71 -3.30 2.71 -15.26
CA TRP A 71 -3.03 1.66 -14.27
C TRP A 71 -2.41 0.45 -14.94
N GLY A 72 -2.99 0.02 -16.06
CA GLY A 72 -2.61 -1.19 -16.79
C GLY A 72 -3.37 -2.43 -16.32
N PRO A 73 -3.00 -3.62 -16.80
CA PRO A 73 -3.53 -4.88 -16.30
C PRO A 73 -3.24 -5.05 -14.81
N ALA A 74 -4.16 -5.69 -14.09
CA ALA A 74 -3.92 -6.07 -12.70
C ALA A 74 -2.84 -7.16 -12.63
N LEU A 75 -1.85 -6.96 -11.77
CA LEU A 75 -0.81 -7.94 -11.48
C LEU A 75 -1.24 -8.92 -10.39
N THR A 76 -2.08 -8.44 -9.47
CA THR A 76 -2.62 -9.22 -8.36
C THR A 76 -4.14 -9.16 -8.33
N GLY A 77 -4.74 -10.12 -7.62
CA GLY A 77 -6.02 -9.85 -6.99
C GLY A 77 -5.89 -8.76 -5.92
N VAL A 78 -6.97 -8.48 -5.22
CA VAL A 78 -6.85 -7.64 -4.03
C VAL A 78 -6.16 -8.44 -2.93
N VAL A 79 -5.15 -7.83 -2.30
CA VAL A 79 -4.34 -8.42 -1.24
C VAL A 79 -4.38 -7.51 -0.02
N SER A 80 -4.23 -8.10 1.17
CA SER A 80 -4.20 -7.33 2.41
C SER A 80 -2.76 -7.12 2.87
N GLU A 81 -2.44 -5.89 3.26
CA GLU A 81 -1.13 -5.46 3.77
C GLU A 81 -1.24 -4.95 5.20
N PRO A 82 -0.20 -5.10 6.03
CA PRO A 82 -0.19 -4.49 7.37
C PRO A 82 -0.30 -2.96 7.29
N ALA A 83 -1.29 -2.41 8.00
CA ALA A 83 -1.49 -0.98 8.21
C ALA A 83 -2.15 -0.75 9.57
N GLN A 84 -1.39 -0.23 10.52
CA GLN A 84 -1.79 -0.10 11.94
C GLN A 84 -3.01 0.79 12.15
N ASP A 85 -3.24 1.76 11.27
CA ASP A 85 -4.40 2.65 11.29
C ASP A 85 -5.66 2.06 10.63
N ALA A 86 -5.52 0.96 9.89
CA ALA A 86 -6.65 0.31 9.26
C ALA A 86 -7.42 -0.60 10.24
N PRO A 87 -8.74 -0.76 10.06
CA PRO A 87 -9.53 -1.72 10.82
C PRO A 87 -8.91 -3.12 10.78
N GLY A 88 -8.63 -3.69 11.95
CA GLY A 88 -7.98 -5.00 12.04
C GLY A 88 -6.47 -4.97 11.73
N GLY A 89 -5.85 -3.79 11.58
CA GLY A 89 -4.42 -3.65 11.32
C GLY A 89 -4.00 -3.99 9.90
N MET A 90 -4.95 -4.10 8.97
CA MET A 90 -4.73 -4.51 7.58
C MET A 90 -5.45 -3.55 6.63
N ARG A 91 -4.76 -3.10 5.59
CA ARG A 91 -5.35 -2.37 4.47
C ARG A 91 -5.46 -3.27 3.25
N ASP A 92 -6.44 -2.99 2.42
CA ASP A 92 -6.61 -3.71 1.17
C ASP A 92 -6.01 -2.92 0.01
N VAL A 93 -5.24 -3.61 -0.82
CA VAL A 93 -4.55 -3.03 -1.97
C VAL A 93 -4.65 -3.94 -3.18
N GLN A 94 -4.50 -3.36 -4.37
CA GLN A 94 -4.35 -4.11 -5.61
C GLN A 94 -3.22 -3.53 -6.44
N TYR A 95 -2.33 -4.40 -6.92
CA TYR A 95 -1.20 -4.02 -7.74
C TYR A 95 -1.53 -4.10 -9.23
N PHE A 96 -1.09 -3.08 -9.95
CA PHE A 96 -1.18 -2.95 -11.39
C PHE A 96 0.20 -2.69 -11.96
N ASP A 97 0.34 -2.84 -13.27
CA ASP A 97 1.58 -2.59 -14.00
C ASP A 97 2.23 -1.22 -13.69
N LYS A 98 1.42 -0.18 -13.49
CA LYS A 98 1.91 1.20 -13.32
C LYS A 98 1.78 1.76 -11.91
N SER A 99 1.02 1.11 -11.03
CA SER A 99 0.76 1.65 -9.68
C SER A 99 0.12 0.60 -8.76
N ARG A 100 -0.10 0.99 -7.51
CA ARG A 100 -0.96 0.30 -6.54
C ARG A 100 -2.22 1.13 -6.35
N MET A 101 -3.36 0.47 -6.24
CA MET A 101 -4.56 1.04 -5.64
C MET A 101 -4.63 0.62 -4.19
N GLU A 102 -4.87 1.57 -3.30
CA GLU A 102 -5.02 1.38 -1.86
C GLU A 102 -6.41 1.87 -1.44
N VAL A 103 -7.17 0.98 -0.81
CA VAL A 103 -8.49 1.30 -0.24
C VAL A 103 -8.28 2.12 1.03
N SER A 104 -9.06 3.18 1.20
CA SER A 104 -9.01 4.02 2.39
C SER A 104 -9.17 3.21 3.68
N SER A 105 -8.27 3.45 4.64
CA SER A 105 -8.31 2.88 5.98
C SER A 105 -9.35 3.55 6.88
N ASP A 106 -9.91 4.71 6.52
CA ASP A 106 -10.96 5.37 7.31
C ASP A 106 -12.32 4.68 7.11
N PRO A 107 -12.91 4.06 8.15
CA PRO A 107 -14.20 3.38 8.05
C PRO A 107 -15.36 4.31 7.67
N ARG A 108 -15.18 5.63 7.80
CA ARG A 108 -16.18 6.64 7.47
C ARG A 108 -15.99 7.20 6.06
N ALA A 109 -14.96 6.78 5.34
CA ALA A 109 -14.70 7.25 3.99
C ALA A 109 -15.86 6.84 3.06
N ASN A 110 -16.33 7.79 2.25
CA ASN A 110 -17.39 7.54 1.29
C ASN A 110 -16.82 6.81 0.05
N PRO A 111 -17.28 5.59 -0.29
CA PRO A 111 -16.80 4.86 -1.47
C PRO A 111 -17.06 5.56 -2.82
N GLY A 112 -17.97 6.55 -2.85
CA GLY A 112 -18.22 7.39 -4.02
C GLY A 112 -17.26 8.58 -4.18
N ASN A 113 -16.40 8.85 -3.19
CA ASN A 113 -15.37 9.88 -3.30
C ASN A 113 -14.16 9.33 -4.06
N ILE A 114 -13.58 10.11 -4.98
CA ILE A 114 -12.37 9.73 -5.72
C ILE A 114 -11.23 9.30 -4.78
N TRP A 115 -11.06 9.98 -3.64
CA TRP A 115 -9.99 9.72 -2.68
C TRP A 115 -10.21 8.47 -1.82
N PHE A 116 -11.31 7.74 -2.03
CA PHE A 116 -11.51 6.44 -1.39
C PHE A 116 -10.50 5.40 -1.88
N ILE A 117 -10.05 5.52 -3.13
CA ILE A 117 -8.95 4.74 -3.69
C ILE A 117 -7.77 5.70 -3.91
N THR A 118 -6.62 5.40 -3.31
CA THR A 118 -5.39 6.21 -3.46
C THR A 118 -4.25 5.38 -4.04
N ASN A 119 -3.13 6.01 -4.38
CA ASN A 119 -1.90 5.29 -4.72
C ASN A 119 -1.03 5.01 -3.48
N GLY A 120 -1.50 5.42 -2.30
CA GLY A 120 -0.69 5.49 -1.09
C GLY A 120 0.60 6.27 -1.31
N LEU A 121 1.69 5.77 -0.74
CA LEU A 121 3.02 6.37 -0.88
C LEU A 121 3.96 5.54 -1.77
N LEU A 122 3.46 4.59 -2.57
CA LEU A 122 4.29 3.55 -3.21
C LEU A 122 5.56 4.09 -3.91
N ALA A 123 5.46 5.14 -4.73
CA ALA A 123 6.62 5.74 -5.37
C ALA A 123 7.64 6.29 -4.36
N ARG A 124 7.16 6.97 -3.31
CA ARG A 124 8.00 7.47 -2.22
C ARG A 124 8.59 6.33 -1.39
N GLU A 125 7.84 5.26 -1.13
CA GLU A 125 8.32 4.04 -0.44
C GLU A 125 9.48 3.42 -1.22
N MET A 126 9.35 3.32 -2.55
CA MET A 126 10.41 2.78 -3.42
C MET A 126 11.65 3.68 -3.49
N VAL A 127 11.48 5.01 -3.53
CA VAL A 127 12.64 5.95 -3.51
C VAL A 127 13.35 5.93 -2.16
N THR A 128 12.60 5.88 -1.05
CA THR A 128 13.16 6.05 0.30
C THR A 128 13.52 4.73 0.98
N GLY A 129 13.00 3.60 0.50
CA GLY A 129 13.05 2.34 1.21
C GLY A 129 12.23 2.35 2.50
N ARG A 130 11.22 3.22 2.64
CA ARG A 130 10.39 3.33 3.86
C ARG A 130 8.97 2.93 3.56
N ILE A 131 8.64 1.66 3.81
CA ILE A 131 7.28 1.13 3.60
C ILE A 131 6.36 1.68 4.68
N GLN A 132 5.23 2.27 4.30
CA GLN A 132 4.27 2.80 5.26
C GLN A 132 3.45 1.67 5.87
N LEU A 133 3.55 1.51 7.19
CA LEU A 133 2.76 0.58 8.01
C LEU A 133 1.74 1.30 8.88
N GLY A 134 1.69 2.63 8.82
CA GLY A 134 0.73 3.48 9.54
C GLY A 134 0.99 4.95 9.23
N PRO A 135 0.25 5.90 9.83
CA PRO A 135 0.33 7.33 9.48
C PRO A 135 1.75 7.87 9.59
N ASP A 136 2.44 7.55 10.70
CA ASP A 136 3.83 7.94 10.97
C ASP A 136 4.74 6.73 11.24
N THR A 137 4.27 5.50 10.96
CA THR A 137 5.02 4.27 11.21
C THR A 137 5.53 3.68 9.92
N PHE A 138 6.83 3.43 9.85
CA PHE A 138 7.48 2.95 8.64
C PHE A 138 8.41 1.78 8.94
N GLU A 139 8.41 0.79 8.06
CA GLU A 139 9.43 -0.25 8.00
C GLU A 139 10.56 0.17 7.08
N ALA A 140 11.80 0.02 7.55
CA ALA A 140 12.99 0.32 6.75
C ALA A 140 13.38 -0.87 5.87
N ARG A 141 13.64 -0.57 4.60
CA ARG A 141 14.17 -1.44 3.55
C ARG A 141 15.22 -0.67 2.76
N SER A 142 15.89 -1.37 1.84
CA SER A 142 16.72 -0.68 0.84
C SER A 142 15.83 0.04 -0.17
N PRO A 143 16.20 1.27 -0.61
CA PRO A 143 15.61 1.89 -1.79
C PRO A 143 15.60 0.93 -3.00
N ALA A 144 14.56 1.01 -3.83
CA ALA A 144 14.33 0.06 -4.89
C ALA A 144 15.28 0.28 -6.07
N GLY A 145 16.06 -0.75 -6.42
CA GLY A 145 16.94 -0.79 -7.59
C GLY A 145 16.22 -1.09 -8.91
N ILE A 146 14.92 -0.83 -8.99
CA ILE A 146 14.07 -1.06 -10.17
C ILE A 146 14.06 0.22 -11.02
N ASN A 147 14.17 0.07 -12.34
CA ASN A 147 14.12 1.19 -13.28
C ASN A 147 12.82 1.98 -13.11
N ILE A 148 12.92 3.31 -13.02
CA ILE A 148 11.74 4.18 -12.84
C ILE A 148 10.92 4.28 -14.13
N ALA A 149 11.57 4.10 -15.28
CA ALA A 149 10.98 4.11 -16.60
C ALA A 149 11.85 3.30 -17.58
N GLY A 150 11.26 2.88 -18.69
CA GLY A 150 11.94 2.08 -19.71
C GLY A 150 11.90 0.57 -19.42
N ASP A 151 12.76 -0.17 -20.10
CA ASP A 151 12.80 -1.63 -19.99
C ASP A 151 13.40 -2.06 -18.64
N PRO A 152 12.86 -3.10 -17.97
CA PRO A 152 13.34 -3.55 -16.67
C PRO A 152 14.82 -3.99 -16.63
N ASP A 153 15.37 -4.40 -17.78
CA ASP A 153 16.75 -4.89 -17.93
C ASP A 153 17.72 -3.83 -18.46
N ASP A 154 17.29 -2.58 -18.69
CA ASP A 154 18.20 -1.48 -19.06
C ASP A 154 19.20 -1.21 -17.93
N PRO A 155 20.52 -1.45 -18.15
CA PRO A 155 21.53 -1.27 -17.12
C PRO A 155 21.88 0.20 -16.85
N ASN A 156 21.45 1.13 -17.69
CA ASN A 156 21.81 2.55 -17.62
C ASN A 156 20.66 3.42 -17.11
N GLY A 157 19.43 2.92 -17.12
CA GLY A 157 18.24 3.64 -16.66
C GLY A 157 18.36 4.08 -15.20
N ALA A 158 17.78 5.24 -14.86
CA ALA A 158 17.63 5.63 -13.46
C ALA A 158 16.68 4.67 -12.75
N THR A 159 16.96 4.39 -11.49
CA THR A 159 16.10 3.57 -10.62
C THR A 159 15.37 4.46 -9.63
N TYR A 160 14.37 3.93 -8.92
CA TYR A 160 13.80 4.66 -7.78
C TYR A 160 14.87 5.06 -6.75
N ALA A 161 15.84 4.18 -6.47
CA ALA A 161 16.96 4.47 -5.57
C ALA A 161 17.83 5.67 -6.02
N SER A 162 17.91 5.93 -7.33
CA SER A 162 18.68 7.05 -7.88
C SER A 162 18.16 8.42 -7.38
N PHE A 163 16.89 8.52 -7.00
CA PHE A 163 16.25 9.77 -6.57
C PHE A 163 16.33 10.04 -5.06
N ALA A 164 16.85 9.09 -4.25
CA ALA A 164 16.79 9.17 -2.79
C ALA A 164 17.45 10.45 -2.23
N GLY A 165 18.51 10.94 -2.88
CA GLY A 165 19.23 12.16 -2.50
C GLY A 165 18.59 13.47 -2.97
N HIS A 166 17.52 13.42 -3.79
CA HIS A 166 16.98 14.58 -4.51
C HIS A 166 15.58 15.00 -4.07
N LEU A 167 14.97 14.29 -3.12
CA LEU A 167 13.61 14.61 -2.65
C LEU A 167 13.49 16.00 -2.01
N ALA A 168 14.59 16.52 -1.48
CA ALA A 168 14.67 17.84 -0.83
C ALA A 168 15.32 18.93 -1.71
N ASP A 169 15.62 18.62 -2.98
CA ASP A 169 16.16 19.60 -3.90
C ASP A 169 15.15 20.74 -4.12
N ALA A 170 15.66 21.95 -4.30
CA ALA A 170 14.81 23.10 -4.58
C ALA A 170 14.08 22.92 -5.92
N ALA A 171 12.79 23.27 -5.93
CA ALA A 171 12.00 23.35 -7.15
C ALA A 171 12.69 24.22 -8.21
N ALA A 172 12.57 23.83 -9.48
CA ALA A 172 12.93 24.70 -10.58
C ALA A 172 12.07 25.98 -10.58
N SER A 173 12.65 27.09 -11.06
CA SER A 173 11.89 28.34 -11.24
C SER A 173 10.74 28.15 -12.22
N ASP A 174 9.65 28.91 -12.04
CA ASP A 174 8.51 28.88 -12.94
C ASP A 174 8.93 29.16 -14.39
N GLY A 175 8.48 28.32 -15.33
CA GLY A 175 8.80 28.42 -16.75
C GLY A 175 10.24 28.03 -17.12
N ALA A 176 11.08 27.63 -16.17
CA ALA A 176 12.45 27.19 -16.46
C ALA A 176 12.43 26.00 -17.43
N THR A 177 13.34 26.02 -18.40
CA THR A 177 13.56 24.87 -19.30
C THR A 177 14.23 23.74 -18.53
N ILE A 178 13.70 22.53 -18.67
CA ILE A 178 14.19 21.35 -17.96
C ILE A 178 15.20 20.63 -18.86
N THR A 179 16.48 20.81 -18.55
CA THR A 179 17.64 20.22 -19.27
C THR A 179 18.44 19.23 -18.42
N ARG A 180 18.04 19.03 -17.17
CA ARG A 180 18.78 18.21 -16.22
C ARG A 180 18.52 16.72 -16.41
N ARG A 181 19.59 15.93 -16.35
CA ARG A 181 19.56 14.47 -16.34
C ARG A 181 19.97 13.96 -14.97
N ILE A 182 19.42 12.82 -14.59
CA ILE A 182 19.87 12.01 -13.46
C ILE A 182 20.38 10.68 -13.99
N SER A 183 21.61 10.32 -13.64
CA SER A 183 22.17 9.00 -13.97
C SER A 183 21.76 7.94 -12.94
N ARG A 184 22.01 6.67 -13.25
CA ARG A 184 21.66 5.53 -12.38
C ARG A 184 22.27 5.63 -10.97
N ASP A 185 23.45 6.20 -10.83
CA ASP A 185 24.13 6.47 -9.56
C ASP A 185 23.58 7.70 -8.81
N GLY A 186 22.54 8.35 -9.34
CA GLY A 186 21.92 9.55 -8.74
C GLY A 186 22.66 10.83 -9.07
N LYS A 187 23.69 10.84 -9.94
CA LYS A 187 24.37 12.08 -10.27
C LYS A 187 23.53 12.95 -11.21
N LEU A 188 23.38 14.22 -10.85
CA LEU A 188 22.77 15.23 -11.70
C LEU A 188 23.79 15.79 -12.71
N SER A 189 23.34 15.99 -13.95
CA SER A 189 24.10 16.66 -15.01
C SER A 189 23.19 17.56 -15.83
N ASP A 190 23.73 18.63 -16.40
CA ASP A 190 22.98 19.47 -17.34
C ASP A 190 23.25 18.99 -18.77
N ASP A 191 22.20 18.89 -19.57
CA ASP A 191 22.26 18.57 -20.99
C ASP A 191 21.46 19.60 -21.80
N PRO A 192 22.12 20.69 -22.26
CA PRO A 192 21.47 21.75 -23.02
C PRO A 192 20.78 21.26 -24.30
N ALA A 193 21.17 20.12 -24.87
CA ALA A 193 20.53 19.59 -26.07
C ALA A 193 19.06 19.20 -25.81
N LEU A 194 18.70 18.89 -24.56
CA LEU A 194 17.32 18.58 -24.17
C LEU A 194 16.37 19.78 -24.30
N ALA A 195 16.89 21.01 -24.37
CA ALA A 195 16.08 22.19 -24.62
C ALA A 195 15.28 22.09 -25.94
N ALA A 196 15.78 21.31 -26.91
CA ALA A 196 15.09 21.05 -28.18
C ALA A 196 13.71 20.40 -28.01
N PHE A 197 13.44 19.73 -26.87
CA PHE A 197 12.15 19.12 -26.59
C PHE A 197 11.11 20.08 -25.99
N GLY A 198 11.50 21.32 -25.62
CA GLY A 198 10.58 22.34 -25.11
C GLY A 198 9.89 21.97 -23.79
N VAL A 199 10.54 21.16 -22.95
CA VAL A 199 10.02 20.77 -21.63
C VAL A 199 10.33 21.87 -20.62
N THR A 200 9.32 22.35 -19.90
CA THR A 200 9.44 23.46 -18.94
C THR A 200 8.73 23.16 -17.62
N ALA A 201 9.15 23.80 -16.53
CA ALA A 201 8.44 23.80 -15.25
C ALA A 201 7.11 24.58 -15.39
N ALA A 202 5.97 23.92 -15.17
CA ALA A 202 4.66 24.48 -15.53
C ALA A 202 3.68 24.63 -14.36
N TYR A 203 3.84 23.83 -13.30
CA TYR A 203 2.95 23.90 -12.15
C TYR A 203 3.69 23.56 -10.87
N ARG A 204 3.75 24.52 -9.95
CA ARG A 204 4.41 24.35 -8.65
C ARG A 204 3.45 23.72 -7.66
N VAL A 205 3.84 22.58 -7.11
CA VAL A 205 3.09 21.85 -6.08
C VAL A 205 3.72 22.15 -4.73
N GLN A 206 2.91 22.67 -3.80
CA GLN A 206 3.34 22.97 -2.44
C GLN A 206 2.42 22.25 -1.45
N ALA A 207 3.00 21.37 -0.65
CA ALA A 207 2.35 20.67 0.45
C ALA A 207 3.39 20.41 1.56
N PRO A 208 2.98 20.04 2.78
CA PRO A 208 3.95 19.68 3.82
C PRO A 208 4.94 18.61 3.34
N GLY A 209 6.23 18.96 3.27
CA GLY A 209 7.28 18.07 2.79
C GLY A 209 7.38 17.91 1.26
N LEU A 210 6.66 18.73 0.47
CA LEU A 210 6.69 18.71 -0.99
C LEU A 210 6.70 20.16 -1.53
N ASP A 211 7.76 20.53 -2.23
CA ASP A 211 7.85 21.78 -2.99
C ASP A 211 8.59 21.52 -4.29
N HIS A 212 7.85 21.16 -5.33
CA HIS A 212 8.40 20.70 -6.62
C HIS A 212 7.56 21.20 -7.80
N GLN A 213 8.13 21.12 -9.00
CA GLN A 213 7.46 21.48 -10.24
C GLN A 213 7.01 20.24 -11.01
N VAL A 214 5.80 20.32 -11.57
CA VAL A 214 5.33 19.41 -12.61
C VAL A 214 5.77 19.97 -13.96
N ALA A 215 6.41 19.14 -14.78
CA ALA A 215 6.78 19.53 -16.14
C ALA A 215 5.53 19.74 -17.02
N ASN A 216 5.60 20.69 -17.95
CA ASN A 216 4.51 21.09 -18.85
C ASN A 216 3.83 19.91 -19.56
N VAL A 217 4.61 18.91 -20.01
CA VAL A 217 4.09 17.73 -20.69
C VAL A 217 3.19 16.87 -19.78
N PHE A 218 3.57 16.70 -18.51
CA PHE A 218 2.76 15.98 -17.52
C PHE A 218 1.57 16.80 -17.07
N TRP A 219 1.77 18.09 -16.78
CA TRP A 219 0.68 18.98 -16.38
C TRP A 219 -0.42 19.04 -17.43
N ARG A 220 -0.04 19.18 -18.71
CA ARG A 220 -0.98 19.14 -19.83
C ARG A 220 -1.75 17.82 -19.86
N PHE A 221 -1.08 16.69 -19.66
CA PHE A 221 -1.72 15.38 -19.65
C PHE A 221 -2.69 15.22 -18.47
N MET A 222 -2.27 15.59 -17.25
CA MET A 222 -3.08 15.55 -16.02
C MET A 222 -4.32 16.44 -16.09
N THR A 223 -4.34 17.43 -16.99
CA THR A 223 -5.46 18.36 -17.20
C THR A 223 -6.21 18.12 -18.51
N THR A 224 -5.91 17.03 -19.22
CA THR A 224 -6.56 16.69 -20.50
C THR A 224 -7.90 15.97 -20.28
N ALA A 225 -8.83 16.17 -21.21
CA ALA A 225 -10.05 15.38 -21.35
C ALA A 225 -9.91 14.33 -22.44
N GLY A 226 -10.62 13.21 -22.30
CA GLY A 226 -10.61 12.12 -23.26
C GLY A 226 -11.75 11.14 -23.00
N LEU A 227 -11.79 10.06 -23.79
CA LEU A 227 -12.80 9.04 -23.62
C LEU A 227 -12.59 8.28 -22.30
N VAL A 228 -13.55 8.39 -21.40
CA VAL A 228 -13.63 7.66 -20.13
C VAL A 228 -14.85 6.73 -20.12
N TYR A 229 -14.88 5.78 -19.18
CA TYR A 229 -16.05 4.97 -18.88
C TYR A 229 -16.59 5.27 -17.48
N GLU A 230 -17.75 5.89 -17.39
CA GLU A 230 -18.37 6.33 -16.14
C GLU A 230 -19.86 6.01 -16.18
N ASP A 231 -20.41 5.52 -15.05
CA ASP A 231 -21.83 5.19 -14.90
C ASP A 231 -22.42 4.33 -16.03
N GLY A 232 -21.64 3.36 -16.50
CA GLY A 232 -22.08 2.44 -17.56
C GLY A 232 -21.88 2.95 -18.98
N LEU A 233 -21.38 4.18 -19.16
CA LEU A 233 -21.36 4.89 -20.44
C LEU A 233 -19.96 5.35 -20.81
N TYR A 234 -19.69 5.42 -22.12
CA TYR A 234 -18.49 6.05 -22.64
C TYR A 234 -18.77 7.54 -22.88
N ARG A 235 -17.93 8.42 -22.33
CA ARG A 235 -18.10 9.88 -22.42
C ARG A 235 -16.75 10.56 -22.58
N THR A 236 -16.73 11.75 -23.19
CA THR A 236 -15.54 12.59 -23.20
C THR A 236 -15.58 13.50 -21.99
N GLU A 237 -14.71 13.26 -21.03
CA GLU A 237 -14.63 13.98 -19.75
C GLU A 237 -13.16 14.18 -19.36
N PRO A 238 -12.82 14.98 -18.34
CA PRO A 238 -11.48 14.98 -17.76
C PRO A 238 -11.01 13.56 -17.45
N LEU A 239 -9.79 13.22 -17.91
CA LEU A 239 -9.19 11.91 -17.64
C LEU A 239 -8.99 11.71 -16.14
N PHE A 240 -8.63 12.79 -15.45
CA PHE A 240 -8.49 12.85 -14.00
C PHE A 240 -9.53 13.84 -13.44
N GLU A 241 -10.33 13.39 -12.47
CA GLU A 241 -11.32 14.24 -11.80
C GLU A 241 -10.64 15.35 -10.97
N ASN A 242 -9.43 15.06 -10.48
CA ASN A 242 -8.49 16.02 -9.95
C ASN A 242 -7.12 15.74 -10.58
N PRO A 243 -6.34 16.74 -11.04
CA PRO A 243 -5.05 16.51 -11.68
C PRO A 243 -4.06 15.68 -10.86
N PHE A 244 -4.15 15.70 -9.52
CA PHE A 244 -3.29 14.94 -8.62
C PHE A 244 -3.89 13.61 -8.16
N TYR A 245 -5.06 13.26 -8.68
CA TYR A 245 -5.64 11.95 -8.43
C TYR A 245 -4.91 10.90 -9.26
N ALA A 246 -4.53 9.79 -8.64
CA ALA A 246 -3.81 8.69 -9.29
C ALA A 246 -2.44 9.07 -9.87
N THR A 247 -1.79 10.11 -9.32
CA THR A 247 -0.44 10.57 -9.70
C THR A 247 0.55 10.49 -8.56
#